data_AF-A0A1Y0VNJ8-F1
#
_entry.id   AF-A0A1Y0VNJ8-F1
#
_cell.length_a   1.000
_cell.length_b   1.000
_cell.length_c   1.000
_cell.angle_alpha   90.00
_cell.angle_beta   90.00
_cell.angle_gamma   90.00
#
_symmetry.space_group_name_H-M   'P 1'
#
loop_
_entity.id
_entity.type
_entity.pdbx_description
1 polymer ?
#
loop_
_entity_poly.entity_id
_entity_poly.type
_entity_poly.pdbx_seq_one_letter_code
_entity_poly.pdbx_strand_id
1 'polypeptide(L)' 'MADRSKQSLVVYDKSGAKVATGGVGTKQVEITGLEGGKQVAAGDYQLAYTDGTQTSDKVDVPAFTVPETK' A
#
# COMPACT_ATOMS: atom_id res chain seq x y z
N MET A 1 3.54 24.50 -5.94
CA MET A 1 2.89 23.17 -6.07
C MET A 1 3.73 22.20 -5.25
N ALA A 2 3.14 21.31 -4.42
CA ALA A 2 3.94 20.24 -3.85
C ALA A 2 4.29 19.28 -5.00
N ASP A 3 5.57 19.18 -5.36
CA ASP A 3 6.08 18.27 -6.37
C ASP A 3 5.90 16.82 -5.90
N ARG A 4 4.69 16.30 -6.08
CA ARG A 4 4.32 14.92 -5.70
C ARG A 4 4.93 13.85 -6.62
N SER A 5 5.78 14.26 -7.56
CA SER A 5 6.51 13.37 -8.49
C SER A 5 7.51 12.45 -7.77
N LYS A 6 7.86 12.76 -6.51
CA LYS A 6 8.78 11.95 -5.69
C LYS A 6 8.08 11.10 -4.62
N GLN A 7 6.75 11.04 -4.63
CA GLN A 7 6.01 10.27 -3.63
C GLN A 7 5.79 8.82 -4.07
N SER A 8 6.19 7.89 -3.22
CA SER A 8 5.88 6.45 -3.28
C SER A 8 4.68 6.11 -2.40
N LEU A 9 3.90 5.14 -2.82
CA LEU A 9 2.85 4.56 -2.00
C LEU A 9 3.40 3.31 -1.28
N VAL A 10 3.25 3.23 0.04
CA VAL A 10 3.76 2.13 0.85
C VAL A 10 2.59 1.41 1.50
N VAL A 11 2.60 0.08 1.44
CA VAL A 11 1.63 -0.77 2.14
C VAL A 11 2.28 -1.28 3.42
N TYR A 12 1.58 -1.11 4.53
CA TYR A 12 1.86 -1.70 5.82
C TYR A 12 0.79 -2.73 6.16
N ASP A 13 1.17 -3.79 6.86
CA ASP A 13 0.26 -4.77 7.44
C ASP A 13 -0.29 -4.25 8.77
N LYS A 14 -1.34 -4.88 9.30
CA LYS A 14 -1.86 -4.67 10.65
C LYS A 14 -0.79 -4.74 11.74
N SER A 15 0.25 -5.53 11.51
CA SER A 15 1.41 -5.64 12.39
C SER A 15 2.33 -4.42 12.34
N GLY A 16 2.07 -3.45 11.45
CA GLY A 16 2.93 -2.30 11.15
C GLY A 16 4.13 -2.65 10.26
N ALA A 17 4.20 -3.88 9.75
CA ALA A 17 5.28 -4.34 8.89
C ALA A 17 5.07 -3.86 7.45
N LYS A 18 6.13 -3.41 6.79
CA LYS A 18 6.05 -2.97 5.39
C LYS A 18 5.91 -4.19 4.47
N VAL A 19 4.78 -4.28 3.77
CA VAL A 19 4.41 -5.43 2.93
C VAL A 19 4.83 -5.18 1.50
N ALA A 20 4.61 -3.95 1.03
CA ALA A 20 4.95 -3.56 -0.33
C ALA A 20 5.31 -2.07 -0.40
N THR A 21 6.01 -1.70 -1.46
CA THR A 21 6.30 -0.31 -1.77
C THR A 21 6.18 -0.11 -3.25
N GLY A 22 5.31 0.82 -3.61
CA GLY A 22 5.05 1.27 -4.94
C GLY A 22 6.13 2.17 -5.48
N GLY A 23 6.15 2.25 -6.80
CA GLY A 23 7.05 3.13 -7.54
C GLY A 23 6.90 4.59 -7.09
N VAL A 24 8.03 5.30 -7.10
CA VAL A 24 8.05 6.74 -6.87
C VAL A 24 7.34 7.44 -8.03
N GLY A 25 6.37 8.31 -7.73
CA GLY A 25 5.62 9.08 -8.71
C GLY A 25 4.54 8.30 -9.46
N THR A 26 4.43 6.98 -9.27
CA THR A 26 3.36 6.16 -9.89
C THR A 26 2.04 6.26 -9.13
N LYS A 27 2.09 6.63 -7.84
CA LYS A 27 0.93 6.60 -6.92
C LYS A 27 0.23 5.24 -6.86
N GLN A 28 0.97 4.19 -7.22
CA GLN A 28 0.47 2.84 -7.32
C GLN A 28 1.45 1.92 -6.62
N VAL A 29 0.92 0.99 -5.84
CA VAL A 29 1.67 -0.08 -5.19
C VAL A 29 1.18 -1.42 -5.70
N GLU A 30 2.11 -2.30 -5.98
CA GLU A 30 1.83 -3.70 -6.31
C GLU A 30 2.29 -4.54 -5.12
N ILE A 31 1.36 -5.31 -4.57
CA ILE A 31 1.67 -6.29 -3.53
C ILE A 31 1.83 -7.62 -4.23
N THR A 32 3.06 -8.13 -4.27
CA THR A 32 3.36 -9.45 -4.83
C THR A 32 3.39 -10.48 -3.71
N GLY A 33 2.86 -11.68 -3.96
CA GLY A 33 2.81 -12.75 -2.95
C GLY A 33 1.58 -12.74 -2.04
N LEU A 34 0.55 -11.95 -2.35
CA LEU A 34 -0.77 -12.18 -1.79
C LEU A 34 -1.36 -13.46 -2.39
N GLU A 35 -1.82 -14.36 -1.53
CA GLU A 35 -2.59 -15.52 -1.97
C GLU A 35 -3.88 -15.03 -2.65
N GLY A 36 -4.05 -15.39 -3.92
CA GLY A 36 -5.31 -15.18 -4.64
C GLY A 36 -6.45 -15.83 -3.87
N GLY A 37 -7.59 -15.16 -3.79
CA GLY A 37 -8.77 -15.66 -3.08
C GLY A 37 -8.76 -15.35 -1.58
N LYS A 38 -7.68 -14.74 -1.06
CA LYS A 38 -7.65 -14.25 0.32
C LYS A 38 -8.51 -13.00 0.47
N GLN A 39 -9.44 -13.03 1.42
CA GLN A 39 -10.15 -11.85 1.85
C GLN A 39 -9.30 -11.08 2.86
N VAL A 40 -8.97 -9.85 2.51
CA VAL A 40 -8.29 -8.91 3.38
C VAL A 40 -9.33 -8.08 4.10
N ALA A 41 -9.25 -7.98 5.42
CA ALA A 41 -10.15 -7.17 6.22
C ALA A 41 -9.85 -5.66 6.09
N ALA A 42 -10.82 -4.82 6.42
CA ALA A 42 -10.60 -3.38 6.48
C ALA A 42 -9.62 -3.06 7.63
N GLY A 43 -8.59 -2.27 7.34
CA GLY A 43 -7.52 -1.96 8.28
C GLY A 43 -6.55 -3.10 8.55
N ASP A 44 -6.67 -4.24 7.84
CA ASP A 44 -5.62 -5.26 7.85
C ASP A 44 -4.37 -4.81 7.07
N TYR A 45 -4.55 -3.85 6.15
CA TYR A 45 -3.43 -3.13 5.55
C TYR A 45 -3.65 -1.62 5.65
N GLN A 46 -2.56 -0.89 5.71
CA GLN A 46 -2.53 0.57 5.75
C GLN A 46 -1.65 1.09 4.62
N LEU A 47 -2.15 2.08 3.88
CA LEU A 47 -1.40 2.78 2.85
C LEU A 47 -0.85 4.07 3.40
N ALA A 48 0.44 4.33 3.21
CA ALA A 48 1.04 5.61 3.51
C ALA A 48 1.80 6.13 2.28
N TYR A 49 1.69 7.42 2.01
CA TYR A 49 2.58 8.05 1.05
C TYR A 49 3.90 8.40 1.72
N THR A 50 5.02 8.09 1.07
CA THR A 50 6.34 8.51 1.51
C THR A 50 7.07 9.20 0.37
N ASP A 51 7.74 10.31 0.67
CA ASP A 51 8.62 11.01 -0.28
C ASP A 51 10.10 10.66 -0.03
N GLY A 52 10.37 9.62 0.76
CA GLY A 52 11.72 9.27 1.23
C GLY A 52 12.22 10.13 2.39
N THR A 53 11.70 11.34 2.55
CA THR A 53 12.02 12.24 3.69
C THR A 53 10.87 12.35 4.70
N GLN A 54 9.63 12.39 4.21
CA GLN A 54 8.43 12.47 5.05
C GLN A 54 7.46 11.37 4.68
N THR A 55 6.83 10.80 5.69
CA THR A 55 5.73 9.83 5.53
C THR A 55 4.45 10.50 5.97
N SER A 56 3.45 10.47 5.09
CA SER A 56 2.12 11.05 5.29
C SER A 56 1.28 10.15 6.22
N ASP A 57 0.08 10.63 6.58
CA ASP A 57 -0.92 9.82 7.29
C ASP A 57 -1.13 8.45 6.66
N LYS A 58 -1.23 7.46 7.54
CA LYS A 58 -1.60 6.09 7.17
C LYS A 58 -3.11 6.05 6.99
N VAL A 59 -3.53 5.56 5.83
CA VAL A 59 -4.93 5.35 5.50
C VAL A 59 -5.20 3.87 5.57
N ASP A 60 -6.17 3.47 6.40
CA ASP A 60 -6.62 2.08 6.44
C ASP A 60 -7.22 1.68 5.09
N VAL A 61 -6.72 0.57 4.56
CA VAL A 61 -7.24 -0.02 3.33
C VAL A 61 -8.58 -0.67 3.66
N PRO A 62 -9.66 -0.36 2.94
CA PRO A 62 -10.93 -1.05 3.12
C PRO A 62 -10.79 -2.55 2.79
N ALA A 63 -11.70 -3.37 3.28
CA ALA A 63 -11.67 -4.80 3.01
C ALA A 63 -11.71 -5.05 1.50
N PHE A 64 -10.77 -5.84 0.99
CA PHE A 64 -10.71 -6.20 -0.42
C PHE A 64 -10.42 -7.69 -0.58
N THR A 65 -10.93 -8.27 -1.65
CA THR A 65 -10.62 -9.66 -1.98
C THR A 65 -9.50 -9.65 -3.01
N VAL A 66 -8.43 -10.39 -2.73
CA VAL A 66 -7.33 -10.57 -3.67
C VAL A 66 -7.87 -11.37 -4.86
N PRO A 67 -7.88 -10.82 -6.09
CA PRO A 67 -8.35 -11.57 -7.24
C PRO A 67 -7.46 -12.80 -7.48
N GLU A 68 -8.06 -13.99 -7.56
CA GLU A 68 -7.35 -15.19 -7.98
C GLU A 68 -6.86 -15.02 -9.42
N THR A 69 -5.56 -15.15 -9.64
CA THR A 69 -5.03 -15.29 -10.99
C THR A 69 -5.23 -16.75 -11.38
N LYS A 70 -6.30 -17.02 -12.16
CA LYS A 70 -6.64 -18.35 -12.66
C LYS A 70 -5.83 -18.71 -13.90
#